data_AF-A0A1G2Z7L3-F1
#
_entry.id   AF-A0A1G2Z7L3-F1
#
_cell.length_a   1.000
_cell.length_b   1.000
_cell.length_c   1.000
_cell.angle_alpha   90.00
_cell.angle_beta   90.00
_cell.angle_gamma   90.00
#
_symmetry.space_group_name_H-M   'P 1'
#
loop_
_entity.id
_entity.type
_entity.pdbx_description
1 polymer ?
#
loop_
_entity_poly.entity_id
_entity_poly.type
_entity_poly.pdbx_seq_one_letter_code
_entity_poly.pdbx_strand_id
1 'polypeptide(L)'
;MFHHEAGSVLLVVVVIVALLAATVMGHLQVNAEEIQLVQNHVHGAEALAVAEAGLNDALAGLREDPGWNAGFADKRFANGSYTVIVAGPTVTSVGTTSDGFTARIEVQTTRSLDGPPYVVSVNRLRINR
;
A
#
# COMPACT_ATOMS: atom_id res chain seq x y z
N MET A 1 -11.45 -61.66 -28.60
CA MET A 1 -10.05 -61.15 -28.60
C MET A 1 -10.08 -59.63 -28.77
N PHE A 2 -10.50 -58.88 -27.74
CA PHE A 2 -10.59 -57.40 -27.77
C PHE A 2 -10.30 -56.75 -26.39
N HIS A 3 -9.82 -57.51 -25.41
CA HIS A 3 -9.69 -57.01 -24.02
C HIS A 3 -8.38 -56.24 -23.73
N HIS A 4 -7.36 -56.29 -24.59
CA HIS A 4 -6.06 -55.65 -24.32
C HIS A 4 -5.95 -54.21 -24.81
N GLU A 5 -6.60 -53.84 -25.91
CA GLU A 5 -6.49 -52.48 -26.48
C GLU A 5 -7.35 -51.45 -25.72
N ALA A 6 -8.57 -51.84 -25.31
CA ALA A 6 -9.47 -50.95 -24.57
C ALA A 6 -8.93 -50.57 -23.18
N GLY A 7 -8.23 -51.49 -22.49
CA GLY A 7 -7.62 -51.22 -21.19
C GLY A 7 -6.43 -50.26 -21.26
N SER A 8 -5.64 -50.32 -22.34
CA SER A 8 -4.51 -49.42 -22.56
C SER A 8 -4.97 -48.00 -22.89
N VAL A 9 -5.99 -47.85 -23.75
CA VAL A 9 -6.58 -46.54 -24.07
C VAL A 9 -7.17 -45.88 -22.82
N LEU A 10 -7.85 -46.64 -21.96
CA LEU A 10 -8.37 -46.12 -20.69
C LEU A 10 -7.24 -45.58 -19.81
N LEU A 11 -6.12 -46.30 -19.70
CA LEU A 11 -4.99 -45.89 -18.88
C LEU A 11 -4.35 -44.60 -19.41
N VAL A 12 -4.17 -44.50 -20.73
CA VAL A 12 -3.66 -43.27 -21.38
C VAL A 12 -4.58 -42.10 -21.14
N VAL A 13 -5.90 -42.28 -21.27
CA VAL A 13 -6.89 -41.23 -21.00
C VAL A 13 -6.84 -40.79 -19.54
N VAL A 14 -6.77 -41.71 -18.58
CA VAL A 14 -6.69 -41.38 -17.16
C VAL A 14 -5.42 -40.59 -16.84
N VAL A 15 -4.28 -40.97 -17.42
CA VAL A 15 -3.02 -40.23 -17.24
C VAL A 15 -3.12 -38.83 -17.82
N ILE A 16 -3.68 -38.68 -19.03
CA ILE A 16 -3.86 -37.36 -19.66
C ILE A 16 -4.81 -36.50 -18.81
N VAL A 17 -5.92 -37.05 -18.34
CA VAL A 17 -6.88 -36.33 -17.47
C VAL A 17 -6.21 -35.93 -16.16
N ALA A 18 -5.40 -36.81 -15.55
CA ALA A 18 -4.67 -36.50 -14.33
C ALA A 18 -3.64 -35.38 -14.53
N LEU A 19 -2.91 -35.39 -15.66
CA LEU A 19 -1.96 -34.33 -16.02
C LEU A 19 -2.68 -33.00 -16.24
N LEU A 20 -3.79 -33.00 -16.99
CA LEU A 20 -4.61 -31.81 -17.21
C LEU A 20 -5.16 -31.25 -15.89
N ALA A 21 -5.66 -32.13 -15.01
CA ALA A 21 -6.15 -31.73 -13.69
C ALA A 21 -5.02 -31.08 -12.86
N ALA A 22 -3.82 -31.67 -12.85
CA ALA A 22 -2.67 -31.11 -12.16
C ALA A 22 -2.27 -29.74 -12.72
N THR A 23 -2.27 -29.55 -14.04
CA THR A 23 -1.98 -28.25 -14.68
C THR A 23 -3.02 -27.19 -14.32
N VAL A 24 -4.31 -27.54 -14.37
CA VAL A 24 -5.39 -26.62 -13.99
C VAL A 24 -5.29 -26.22 -12.52
N MET A 25 -5.06 -27.19 -11.62
CA MET A 25 -4.86 -26.91 -10.20
C MET A 25 -3.64 -26.01 -9.96
N GLY A 26 -2.53 -26.27 -10.65
CA GLY A 26 -1.33 -25.43 -10.57
C GLY A 26 -1.60 -23.98 -10.97
N HIS A 27 -2.32 -23.76 -12.08
CA HIS A 27 -2.70 -22.40 -12.49
C HIS A 27 -3.65 -21.70 -11.52
N LEU A 28 -4.64 -22.42 -10.99
CA LEU A 28 -5.58 -21.85 -10.02
C LEU A 28 -4.86 -21.42 -8.73
N GLN A 29 -3.89 -22.22 -8.26
CA GLN A 29 -3.11 -21.89 -7.07
C GLN A 29 -2.25 -20.63 -7.29
N VAL A 30 -1.50 -20.56 -8.40
CA VAL A 30 -0.66 -19.40 -8.72
C VAL A 30 -1.51 -18.12 -8.83
N ASN A 31 -2.64 -18.20 -9.54
CA ASN A 31 -3.53 -17.04 -9.69
C ASN A 31 -4.11 -16.59 -8.34
N ALA A 32 -4.41 -17.52 -7.43
CA ALA A 32 -4.93 -17.16 -6.11
C ALA A 32 -3.89 -16.41 -5.26
N GLU A 33 -2.63 -16.84 -5.29
CA GLU A 33 -1.51 -16.18 -4.60
C GLU A 33 -1.24 -14.79 -5.19
N GLU A 34 -1.23 -14.66 -6.52
CA GLU A 34 -1.04 -13.38 -7.19
C GLU A 34 -2.16 -12.38 -6.86
N ILE A 35 -3.42 -12.82 -6.82
CA ILE A 35 -4.55 -11.96 -6.45
C ILE A 35 -4.38 -11.42 -5.03
N GLN A 36 -3.99 -12.25 -4.07
CA GLN A 36 -3.78 -11.81 -2.69
C GLN A 36 -2.63 -10.80 -2.59
N LEU A 37 -1.54 -11.01 -3.33
CA LEU A 37 -0.42 -10.08 -3.39
C LEU A 37 -0.83 -8.73 -3.99
N VAL A 38 -1.60 -8.74 -5.09
CA VAL A 38 -2.10 -7.51 -5.73
C VAL A 38 -3.04 -6.76 -4.78
N GLN A 39 -3.93 -7.45 -4.07
CA GLN A 39 -4.81 -6.82 -3.08
C GLN A 39 -4.01 -6.14 -1.97
N ASN A 40 -3.04 -6.83 -1.38
CA ASN A 40 -2.16 -6.24 -0.36
C ASN A 40 -1.41 -5.02 -0.89
N HIS A 41 -0.97 -5.06 -2.16
CA HIS A 41 -0.31 -3.93 -2.79
C HIS A 41 -1.25 -2.73 -2.97
N VAL A 42 -2.48 -2.96 -3.43
CA VAL A 42 -3.50 -1.92 -3.62
C VAL A 42 -3.84 -1.27 -2.28
N HIS A 43 -4.12 -2.05 -1.25
CA HIS A 43 -4.44 -1.51 0.08
C HIS A 43 -3.27 -0.76 0.71
N GLY A 44 -2.04 -1.25 0.52
CA GLY A 44 -0.84 -0.54 0.97
C GLY A 44 -0.61 0.78 0.22
N ALA A 45 -0.91 0.83 -1.08
CA ALA A 45 -0.84 2.05 -1.87
C ALA A 45 -1.92 3.07 -1.45
N GLU A 46 -3.11 2.59 -1.11
CA GLU A 46 -4.19 3.43 -0.62
C GLU A 46 -3.86 4.05 0.75
N ALA A 47 -3.38 3.25 1.70
CA ALA A 47 -2.93 3.76 2.99
C ALA A 47 -1.81 4.81 2.83
N LEU A 48 -0.90 4.59 1.87
CA LEU A 48 0.15 5.55 1.55
C LEU A 48 -0.42 6.85 1.00
N ALA A 49 -1.38 6.81 0.08
CA ALA A 49 -2.03 8.00 -0.46
C ALA A 49 -2.74 8.83 0.64
N VAL A 50 -3.38 8.16 1.61
CA VAL A 50 -3.97 8.82 2.78
C VAL A 50 -2.88 9.50 3.65
N ALA A 51 -1.74 8.82 3.88
CA ALA A 51 -0.61 9.40 4.61
C ALA A 51 0.01 10.59 3.86
N GLU A 52 0.12 10.53 2.53
CA GLU A 52 0.62 11.63 1.69
C GLU A 52 -0.31 12.84 1.75
N ALA A 53 -1.63 12.65 1.76
CA ALA A 53 -2.58 13.73 1.96
C ALA A 53 -2.34 14.46 3.29
N GLY A 54 -2.16 13.71 4.39
CA GLY A 54 -1.82 14.29 5.69
C GLY A 54 -0.49 15.04 5.69
N LEU A 55 0.54 14.51 5.04
CA LEU A 55 1.82 15.19 4.90
C LEU A 55 1.67 16.50 4.12
N ASN A 56 0.93 16.50 3.01
CA ASN A 56 0.71 17.69 2.20
C ASN A 56 -0.03 18.79 2.97
N ASP A 57 -1.05 18.43 3.75
CA ASP A 57 -1.75 19.37 4.65
C ASP A 57 -0.81 19.96 5.70
N ALA A 58 0.06 19.12 6.29
CA ALA A 58 1.05 19.58 7.26
C ALA A 58 2.05 20.56 6.64
N LEU A 59 2.52 20.27 5.42
CA LEU A 59 3.43 21.15 4.69
C LEU A 59 2.74 22.45 4.27
N ALA A 60 1.44 22.44 3.97
CA ALA A 60 0.66 23.65 3.72
C ALA A 60 0.61 24.53 4.97
N GLY A 61 0.28 23.96 6.13
CA GLY A 61 0.30 24.69 7.41
C GLY A 61 1.66 25.29 7.72
N LEU A 62 2.75 24.56 7.46
CA LEU A 62 4.12 25.06 7.65
C LEU A 62 4.53 26.18 6.68
N ARG A 63 3.92 26.27 5.49
CA ARG A 63 4.17 27.35 4.52
C ARG A 63 3.43 28.62 4.88
N GLU A 64 2.30 28.51 5.59
CA GLU A 64 1.53 29.64 6.13
C GLU A 64 2.15 30.17 7.42
N ASP A 65 2.54 29.26 8.33
CA ASP A 65 3.17 29.58 9.61
C ASP A 65 4.35 28.62 9.88
N PRO A 66 5.60 29.11 9.92
CA PRO A 66 6.78 28.29 10.11
C PRO A 66 6.92 27.84 11.57
N GLY A 67 6.12 28.41 12.49
CA GLY A 67 5.97 27.97 13.87
C GLY A 67 4.89 26.90 14.06
N TRP A 68 4.11 26.58 13.02
CA TRP A 68 3.00 25.63 13.14
C TRP A 68 3.48 24.26 13.61
N ASN A 69 2.82 23.76 14.65
CA ASN A 69 3.14 22.49 15.31
C ASN A 69 1.89 21.75 15.82
N ALA A 70 0.69 22.21 15.49
CA ALA A 70 -0.55 21.64 15.99
C ALA A 70 -0.76 20.19 15.52
N GLY A 71 -0.34 19.87 14.30
CA GLY A 71 -0.59 18.56 13.69
C GLY A 71 -2.07 18.33 13.39
N PHE A 72 -2.44 17.06 13.19
CA PHE A 72 -3.81 16.61 12.99
C PHE A 72 -4.02 15.29 13.72
N ALA A 73 -5.19 15.12 14.36
CA ALA A 73 -5.58 13.86 14.96
C ALA A 73 -6.80 13.30 14.22
N ASP A 74 -6.64 12.11 13.64
CA ASP A 74 -7.70 11.35 12.98
C ASP A 74 -8.56 12.16 11.98
N LYS A 75 -7.91 13.01 11.18
CA LYS A 75 -8.59 13.85 10.19
C LYS A 75 -9.06 12.98 9.03
N ARG A 76 -10.37 13.01 8.74
CA ARG A 76 -11.00 12.20 7.68
C ARG A 76 -10.50 12.62 6.29
N PHE A 77 -10.15 11.63 5.47
CA PHE A 77 -9.78 11.84 4.07
C PHE A 77 -10.15 10.62 3.22
N ALA A 78 -10.98 10.83 2.20
CA ALA A 78 -11.51 9.77 1.33
C ALA A 78 -12.06 8.58 2.15
N ASN A 79 -11.58 7.36 1.90
CA ASN A 79 -12.02 6.17 2.64
C ASN A 79 -11.33 5.99 4.00
N GLY A 80 -10.35 6.83 4.34
CA GLY A 80 -9.52 6.68 5.53
C GLY A 80 -9.47 7.93 6.41
N SER A 81 -8.47 7.97 7.26
CA SER A 81 -8.11 9.12 8.06
C SER A 81 -6.60 9.19 8.20
N TYR A 82 -6.08 10.38 8.47
CA TYR A 82 -4.67 10.53 8.80
C TYR A 82 -4.48 11.28 10.11
N THR A 83 -3.37 10.97 10.75
CA THR A 83 -2.85 11.67 11.92
C THR A 83 -1.47 12.23 11.58
N VAL A 84 -1.25 13.50 11.85
CA VAL A 84 0.02 14.19 11.62
C VAL A 84 0.58 14.66 12.96
N ILE A 85 1.84 14.34 13.19
CA ILE A 85 2.61 14.82 14.35
C ILE A 85 3.77 15.67 13.81
N VAL A 86 3.86 16.91 14.28
CA VAL A 86 4.97 17.81 13.98
C VAL A 86 5.85 17.96 15.21
N ALA A 87 7.05 17.41 15.16
CA ALA A 87 8.03 17.42 16.25
C ALA A 87 9.33 18.07 15.78
N GLY A 88 9.45 19.39 15.98
CA GLY A 88 10.58 20.18 15.52
C GLY A 88 10.73 20.13 13.99
N PRO A 89 11.88 19.70 13.43
CA PRO A 89 12.04 19.56 11.98
C PRO A 89 11.31 18.34 11.41
N THR A 90 10.87 17.39 12.25
CA THR A 90 10.29 16.13 11.78
C THR A 90 8.77 16.25 11.69
N VAL A 91 8.22 15.94 10.52
CA VAL A 91 6.79 15.79 10.28
C VAL A 91 6.52 14.31 10.04
N THR A 92 5.66 13.72 10.86
CA THR A 92 5.19 12.34 10.68
C THR A 92 3.73 12.39 10.27
N SER A 93 3.37 11.72 9.19
CA SER A 93 1.98 11.46 8.79
C SER A 93 1.71 9.96 8.83
N VAL A 94 0.64 9.55 9.48
CA VAL A 94 0.16 8.18 9.50
C VAL A 94 -1.22 8.16 8.86
N GLY A 95 -1.37 7.46 7.74
CA GLY A 95 -2.64 7.23 7.08
C GLY A 95 -3.19 5.86 7.43
N THR A 96 -4.49 5.79 7.71
CA THR A 96 -5.24 4.57 8.03
C THR A 96 -6.45 4.48 7.11
N THR A 97 -6.61 3.38 6.39
CA THR A 97 -7.79 3.11 5.54
C THR A 97 -8.94 2.54 6.38
N SER A 98 -10.16 2.55 5.85
CA SER A 98 -11.32 1.90 6.48
C SER A 98 -11.11 0.41 6.74
N ASP A 99 -10.29 -0.23 5.92
CA ASP A 99 -10.01 -1.66 5.96
C ASP A 99 -8.87 -2.00 6.96
N GLY A 100 -8.36 -0.99 7.68
CA GLY A 100 -7.38 -1.14 8.75
C GLY A 100 -5.92 -1.15 8.29
N PHE A 101 -5.65 -0.94 6.99
CA PHE A 101 -4.29 -0.79 6.49
C PHE A 101 -3.72 0.56 6.88
N THR A 102 -2.46 0.55 7.32
CA THR A 102 -1.77 1.75 7.76
C THR A 102 -0.49 1.98 6.96
N ALA A 103 -0.15 3.25 6.75
CA ALA A 103 1.14 3.64 6.19
C ALA A 103 1.68 4.82 6.98
N ARG A 104 2.99 4.82 7.23
CA ARG A 104 3.68 5.91 7.92
C ARG A 104 4.68 6.58 7.00
N ILE A 105 4.56 7.89 6.89
CA ILE A 105 5.50 8.76 6.19
C ILE A 105 6.16 9.67 7.20
N GLU A 106 7.48 9.71 7.21
CA GLU A 106 8.26 10.62 8.03
C GLU A 106 9.15 11.49 7.15
N VAL A 107 9.04 12.79 7.36
CA VAL A 107 9.78 13.80 6.61
C VAL A 107 10.56 14.70 7.54
N GLN A 108 11.82 14.94 7.21
CA GLN A 108 12.61 15.99 7.85
C GLN A 108 12.54 17.25 7.00
N THR A 109 12.12 18.35 7.62
CA THR A 109 11.93 19.66 7.01
C THR A 109 12.95 20.67 7.54
N THR A 110 13.43 21.53 6.65
CA THR A 110 14.09 22.79 7.04
C THR A 110 13.19 23.96 6.66
N ARG A 111 13.07 24.92 7.57
CA ARG A 111 12.17 26.08 7.46
C ARG A 111 13.04 27.33 7.30
N SER A 112 12.90 28.06 6.19
CA SER A 112 13.48 29.40 6.09
C SER A 112 12.47 30.44 6.58
N LEU A 113 12.97 31.50 7.24
CA LEU A 113 12.17 32.64 7.73
C LEU A 113 12.16 33.83 6.76
N ASP A 114 12.65 33.65 5.53
CA ASP A 114 12.81 34.70 4.50
C ASP A 114 11.47 35.15 3.87
N GLY A 115 10.52 35.57 4.71
CA GLY A 115 9.21 36.07 4.31
C GLY A 115 8.23 34.98 3.81
N PRO A 116 6.91 35.23 3.88
CA PRO A 116 5.90 34.30 3.38
C PRO A 116 5.81 34.32 1.83
N PRO A 117 5.54 33.17 1.17
CA PRO A 117 5.38 31.84 1.77
C PRO A 117 6.72 31.26 2.22
N TYR A 118 6.75 30.69 3.42
CA TYR A 118 7.97 30.15 3.99
C TYR A 118 8.45 28.95 3.18
N VAL A 119 9.75 28.92 2.86
CA VAL A 119 10.34 27.81 2.12
C VAL A 119 10.49 26.62 3.06
N VAL A 120 9.78 25.54 2.75
CA VAL A 120 9.89 24.24 3.41
C VAL A 120 10.54 23.26 2.45
N SER A 121 11.75 22.80 2.75
CA SER A 121 12.44 21.78 1.96
C SER A 121 12.40 20.43 2.66
N VAL A 122 12.13 19.38 1.89
CA VAL A 122 12.15 17.99 2.36
C VAL A 122 13.56 17.45 2.21
N ASN A 123 14.22 17.16 3.33
CA ASN A 123 15.61 16.69 3.35
C ASN A 123 15.70 15.16 3.36
N ARG A 124 14.69 14.49 3.93
CA ARG A 124 14.62 13.04 4.04
C ARG A 124 13.16 12.60 4.06
N LEU A 125 12.87 11.53 3.36
CA LEU A 125 11.57 10.84 3.34
C LEU A 125 11.78 9.38 3.74
N ARG A 126 11.00 8.88 4.71
CA ARG A 126 10.95 7.47 5.09
C ARG A 126 9.52 6.98 4.99
N ILE A 127 9.33 5.80 4.40
CA ILE A 127 8.04 5.16 4.25
C ILE A 127 8.14 3.78 4.89
N ASN A 128 7.29 3.51 5.87
CA ASN A 128 7.10 2.18 6.43
C ASN A 128 5.69 1.69 6.05
N ARG A 129 5.63 0.51 5.45
CA ARG A 129 4.39 -0.29 5.30
C ARG A 129 4.29 -1.27 6.44
#